data_AF-A0A1E1MTG6-F1
#
_entry.id   AF-A0A1E1MTG6-F1
#
_cell.length_a   1.000
_cell.length_b   1.000
_cell.length_c   1.000
_cell.angle_alpha   90.00
_cell.angle_beta   90.00
_cell.angle_gamma   90.00
#
_symmetry.space_group_name_H-M   'P 1'
#
loop_
_entity.id
_entity.type
_entity.pdbx_description
1 polymer ?
#
loop_
_entity_poly.entity_id
_entity_poly.type
_entity_poly.pdbx_seq_one_letter_code
_entity_poly.pdbx_strand_id
1 'polypeptide(L)'
;MAINEIKWAAAYAKPQMNAYRSIETPDSPDDHVSLLERYLQIAPYLSPGPLRTSLSHPDLHLDNIFVDLDTKKITCIIDWQSASVSEPFLQHSVPRMLIPVDCSSPDKELDPVSEGSDTGDSRMPNDLLSYYHKISKAKNEIRWAAINICNRQFLTEPTSLLCGAWSRNDMFSFRHALIHAVARWEEIAPSAQPCPIQFTKHELELHNAEMELVEGLGEVLHQLQNDNLIPLGGMVLREKYEQASQINNGVKKMFVDMAESESQKVLYSRIWPYQDQDL
;
A
#
# COMPACT_ATOMS: atom_id res chain seq x y z
N MET A 1 -3.95 -8.71 15.79
CA MET A 1 -3.68 -9.12 14.39
C MET A 1 -2.38 -9.91 14.30
N ALA A 2 -1.21 -9.32 14.63
CA ALA A 2 0.08 -10.03 14.57
C ALA A 2 0.15 -11.39 15.30
N ILE A 3 -0.39 -11.52 16.52
CA ILE A 3 -0.42 -12.82 17.24
C ILE A 3 -1.19 -13.89 16.46
N ASN A 4 -2.26 -13.51 15.76
CA ASN A 4 -3.02 -14.45 14.94
C ASN A 4 -2.25 -14.83 13.68
N GLU A 5 -1.57 -13.86 13.05
CA GLU A 5 -0.72 -14.10 11.88
C GLU A 5 0.45 -15.03 12.23
N ILE A 6 1.10 -14.85 13.39
CA ILE A 6 2.16 -15.76 13.88
C ILE A 6 1.61 -17.19 14.02
N LYS A 7 0.45 -17.35 14.68
CA LYS A 7 -0.17 -18.68 14.84
C LYS A 7 -0.54 -19.31 13.51
N TRP A 8 -1.04 -18.51 12.57
CA TRP A 8 -1.38 -18.97 11.24
C TRP A 8 -0.13 -19.39 10.46
N ALA A 9 0.91 -18.55 10.45
CA ALA A 9 2.16 -18.82 9.75
C ALA A 9 2.82 -20.10 10.28
N ALA A 10 2.92 -20.24 11.61
CA ALA A 10 3.49 -21.43 12.23
C ALA A 10 2.72 -22.73 11.90
N ALA A 11 1.40 -22.65 11.67
CA ALA A 11 0.57 -23.82 11.42
C ALA A 11 0.41 -24.15 9.92
N TYR A 12 0.42 -23.15 9.05
CA TYR A 12 -0.05 -23.29 7.66
C TYR A 12 0.87 -22.68 6.61
N ALA A 13 1.80 -21.79 6.95
CA ALA A 13 2.68 -21.19 5.95
C ALA A 13 3.65 -22.23 5.40
N LYS A 14 3.77 -22.24 4.08
CA LYS A 14 4.75 -23.06 3.35
C LYS A 14 5.81 -22.12 2.76
N PRO A 15 7.08 -22.54 2.71
CA PRO A 15 8.13 -21.76 2.05
C PRO A 15 7.71 -21.34 0.65
N GLN A 16 7.91 -20.07 0.34
CA GLN A 16 7.51 -19.48 -0.94
C GLN A 16 8.70 -18.85 -1.64
N MET A 17 8.70 -18.89 -2.97
CA MET A 17 9.79 -18.32 -3.76
C MET A 17 9.57 -16.82 -3.90
N ASN A 18 10.51 -16.02 -3.40
CA ASN A 18 10.54 -14.59 -3.62
C ASN A 18 11.62 -14.25 -4.65
N ALA A 19 11.21 -14.14 -5.91
CA ALA A 19 12.11 -13.86 -7.01
C ALA A 19 12.89 -12.55 -6.82
N TYR A 20 12.37 -11.56 -6.08
CA TYR A 20 13.08 -10.30 -5.81
C TYR A 20 14.29 -10.48 -4.88
N ARG A 21 14.29 -11.53 -4.05
CA ARG A 21 15.35 -11.81 -3.07
C ARG A 21 16.27 -12.94 -3.51
N SER A 22 15.70 -14.01 -4.06
CA SER A 22 16.45 -15.17 -4.53
C SER A 22 15.63 -16.04 -5.47
N ILE A 23 16.31 -16.63 -6.45
CA ILE A 23 15.73 -17.58 -7.40
C ILE A 23 15.85 -19.02 -6.90
N GLU A 24 16.78 -19.26 -5.96
CA GLU A 24 17.21 -20.58 -5.51
C GLU A 24 16.75 -20.89 -4.08
N THR A 25 16.71 -19.89 -3.21
CA THR A 25 16.37 -20.06 -1.79
C THR A 25 14.99 -19.48 -1.51
N PRO A 26 13.98 -20.30 -1.16
CA PRO A 26 12.67 -19.80 -0.78
C PRO A 26 12.77 -19.01 0.53
N ASP A 27 11.89 -18.03 0.69
CA ASP A 27 11.71 -17.36 1.98
C ASP A 27 11.14 -18.37 2.99
N SER A 28 11.70 -18.37 4.20
CA SER A 28 11.24 -19.22 5.29
C SER A 28 10.05 -18.57 6.00
N PRO A 29 9.00 -19.34 6.37
CA PRO A 29 7.96 -18.85 7.27
C PRO A 29 8.51 -18.30 8.59
N ASP A 30 9.67 -18.80 9.05
CA ASP A 30 10.33 -18.35 10.27
C ASP A 30 10.83 -16.90 10.14
N ASP A 31 11.28 -16.48 8.96
CA ASP A 31 11.67 -15.08 8.70
C ASP A 31 10.46 -14.16 8.89
N HIS A 32 9.28 -14.59 8.43
CA HIS A 32 8.04 -13.86 8.58
C HIS A 32 7.59 -13.77 10.04
N VAL A 33 7.67 -14.89 10.77
CA VAL A 33 7.38 -14.91 12.21
C VAL A 33 8.34 -13.97 12.95
N SER A 34 9.64 -13.99 12.64
CA SER A 34 10.61 -13.10 13.26
C SER A 34 10.29 -11.61 13.03
N LEU A 35 9.86 -11.23 11.82
CA LEU A 35 9.42 -9.87 11.54
C LEU A 35 8.15 -9.49 12.31
N LEU A 36 7.18 -10.40 12.45
CA LEU A 36 5.97 -10.18 13.25
C LEU A 36 6.30 -10.02 14.74
N GLU A 37 7.28 -10.77 15.26
CA GLU A 37 7.77 -10.63 16.63
C GLU A 37 8.47 -9.28 16.84
N ARG A 38 9.27 -8.81 15.87
CA ARG A 38 9.86 -7.47 15.89
C ARG A 38 8.77 -6.39 15.89
N TYR A 39 7.73 -6.54 15.06
CA TYR A 39 6.57 -5.64 15.06
C TYR A 39 5.89 -5.58 16.43
N LEU A 40 5.67 -6.72 17.09
CA LEU A 40 5.03 -6.74 18.42
C LEU A 40 5.80 -5.94 19.48
N GLN A 41 7.12 -5.80 19.35
CA GLN A 41 7.93 -4.99 20.27
C GLN A 41 7.74 -3.48 20.06
N ILE A 42 7.52 -3.04 18.81
CA ILE A 42 7.32 -1.62 18.50
C ILE A 42 5.84 -1.20 18.56
N ALA A 43 4.89 -2.13 18.38
CA ALA A 43 3.47 -1.85 18.30
C ALA A 43 2.91 -0.96 19.43
N PRO A 44 3.32 -1.12 20.72
CA PRO A 44 2.86 -0.24 21.79
C PRO A 44 3.23 1.24 21.60
N TYR A 45 4.30 1.53 20.86
CA TYR A 45 4.81 2.88 20.61
C TYR A 45 4.19 3.52 19.36
N LEU A 46 3.61 2.71 18.47
CA LEU A 46 2.95 3.20 17.24
C LEU A 46 1.56 3.81 17.50
N SER A 47 1.02 3.60 18.70
CA SER A 47 -0.30 4.11 19.08
C SER A 47 -0.18 5.49 19.72
N PRO A 48 -0.84 6.54 19.19
CA PRO A 48 -0.81 7.90 19.76
C PRO A 48 -1.62 8.05 21.06
N GLY A 49 -1.91 6.94 21.74
CA GLY A 49 -2.79 6.86 22.91
C GLY A 49 -4.22 6.42 22.58
N PRO A 50 -5.04 6.12 23.61
CA PRO A 50 -6.36 5.55 23.43
C PRO A 50 -7.35 6.60 22.90
N LEU A 51 -7.90 6.34 21.73
CA LEU A 51 -8.98 7.11 21.10
C LEU A 51 -10.26 6.28 21.10
N ARG A 52 -11.41 6.97 21.05
CA ARG A 52 -12.70 6.28 20.91
C ARG A 52 -12.74 5.56 19.56
N THR A 53 -12.91 4.25 19.59
CA THR A 53 -13.07 3.45 18.38
C THR A 53 -14.42 3.71 17.71
N SER A 54 -14.45 3.54 16.39
CA SER A 54 -15.67 3.62 15.60
C SER A 54 -15.67 2.57 14.50
N LEU A 55 -16.86 2.18 14.05
CA LEU A 55 -17.00 1.32 12.87
C LEU A 55 -16.70 2.14 11.61
N SER A 56 -15.79 1.64 10.78
CA SER A 56 -15.41 2.27 9.51
C SER A 56 -15.69 1.34 8.34
N HIS A 57 -16.31 1.90 7.30
CA HIS A 57 -16.43 1.23 6.01
C HIS A 57 -15.10 1.35 5.25
N PRO A 58 -14.49 0.24 4.82
CA PRO A 58 -13.15 0.24 4.24
C PRO A 58 -13.14 0.76 2.80
N ASP A 59 -14.19 0.50 2.02
CA ASP A 59 -14.24 0.83 0.59
C ASP A 59 -15.55 1.54 0.23
N LEU A 60 -15.74 2.74 0.77
CA LEU A 60 -16.97 3.51 0.56
C LEU A 60 -16.91 4.31 -0.76
N HIS A 61 -16.96 3.62 -1.90
CA HIS A 61 -17.14 4.19 -3.24
C HIS A 61 -18.63 4.31 -3.63
N LEU A 62 -18.91 4.99 -4.75
CA LEU A 62 -20.27 5.32 -5.16
C LEU A 62 -21.13 4.09 -5.49
N ASP A 63 -20.55 3.02 -6.03
CA ASP A 63 -21.32 1.80 -6.37
C ASP A 63 -21.77 1.02 -5.13
N ASN A 64 -21.16 1.29 -3.97
CA ASN A 64 -21.56 0.70 -2.69
C ASN A 64 -22.69 1.49 -1.99
N ILE A 65 -23.22 2.55 -2.61
CA ILE A 65 -24.26 3.43 -2.03
C ILE A 65 -25.48 3.48 -2.95
N PHE A 66 -26.60 2.98 -2.43
CA PHE A 66 -27.89 3.07 -3.12
C PHE A 66 -28.65 4.31 -2.65
N VAL A 67 -29.19 5.04 -3.63
CA VAL A 67 -29.95 6.27 -3.41
C VAL A 67 -31.30 6.14 -4.09
N ASP A 68 -32.35 6.53 -3.38
CA ASP A 68 -33.69 6.62 -3.94
C ASP A 68 -33.77 7.79 -4.94
N LEU A 69 -34.26 7.52 -6.16
CA LEU A 69 -34.24 8.50 -7.24
C LEU A 69 -35.17 9.70 -6.99
N ASP A 70 -36.27 9.48 -6.28
CA ASP A 70 -37.31 10.49 -6.04
C ASP A 70 -36.98 11.37 -4.83
N THR A 71 -36.58 10.75 -3.72
CA THR A 71 -36.29 11.43 -2.44
C THR A 71 -34.84 11.86 -2.29
N LYS A 72 -33.93 11.37 -3.15
CA LYS A 72 -32.48 11.58 -3.07
C LYS A 72 -31.86 11.16 -1.73
N LYS A 73 -32.49 10.24 -1.00
CA LYS A 73 -31.99 9.71 0.27
C LYS A 73 -31.22 8.42 0.05
N ILE A 74 -30.17 8.22 0.83
CA ILE A 74 -29.45 6.95 0.88
C ILE A 74 -30.40 5.88 1.44
N THR A 75 -30.61 4.81 0.68
CA THR A 75 -31.48 3.68 1.06
C THR A 75 -30.68 2.51 1.61
N CYS A 76 -29.48 2.26 1.08
CA CYS A 76 -28.65 1.13 1.46
C CYS A 76 -27.17 1.44 1.25
N ILE A 77 -26.33 0.90 2.12
CA ILE A 77 -24.88 0.81 1.95
C ILE A 77 -24.53 -0.67 2.03
N ILE A 78 -23.81 -1.19 1.04
CA ILE A 78 -23.43 -2.61 0.94
C ILE A 78 -21.93 -2.78 1.15
N ASP A 79 -21.43 -4.02 0.99
CA ASP A 79 -20.00 -4.36 1.01
C ASP A 79 -19.27 -4.17 2.37
N TRP A 80 -19.98 -4.52 3.45
CA TRP A 80 -19.46 -4.42 4.82
C TRP A 80 -18.48 -5.54 5.22
N GLN A 81 -18.09 -6.44 4.32
CA GLN A 81 -17.32 -7.65 4.61
C GLN A 81 -15.92 -7.39 5.19
N SER A 82 -15.37 -6.19 4.94
CA SER A 82 -14.08 -5.76 5.46
C SER A 82 -14.19 -4.63 6.50
N ALA A 83 -15.41 -4.35 7.00
CA ALA A 83 -15.64 -3.32 7.99
C ALA A 83 -14.96 -3.65 9.32
N SER A 84 -14.36 -2.64 9.94
CA SER A 84 -13.60 -2.81 11.18
C SER A 84 -13.93 -1.75 12.22
N VAL A 85 -13.86 -2.15 13.48
CA VAL A 85 -13.91 -1.23 14.62
C VAL A 85 -12.47 -0.88 14.99
N SER A 86 -12.08 0.36 14.74
CA SER A 86 -10.72 0.82 14.93
C SER A 86 -10.69 2.27 15.40
N GLU A 87 -9.54 2.70 15.89
CA GLU A 87 -9.30 4.10 16.26
C GLU A 87 -9.22 4.96 15.00
N PRO A 88 -9.67 6.23 15.04
CA PRO A 88 -9.75 7.07 13.85
C PRO A 88 -8.43 7.24 13.08
N PHE A 89 -7.29 7.16 13.76
CA PHE A 89 -5.99 7.27 13.09
C PHE A 89 -5.70 6.06 12.20
N LEU A 90 -6.22 4.86 12.50
CA LEU A 90 -6.10 3.66 11.66
C LEU A 90 -7.12 3.62 10.51
N GLN A 91 -8.11 4.53 10.51
CA GLN A 91 -9.16 4.58 9.50
C GLN A 91 -8.76 5.45 8.31
N HIS A 92 -9.41 5.24 7.16
CA HIS A 92 -9.24 6.13 6.01
C HIS A 92 -9.50 7.59 6.37
N SER A 93 -8.59 8.46 5.93
CA SER A 93 -8.67 9.91 6.15
C SER A 93 -9.85 10.53 5.40
N VAL A 94 -10.10 10.00 4.20
CA VAL A 94 -11.09 10.48 3.24
C VAL A 94 -11.84 9.27 2.67
N PRO A 95 -13.18 9.29 2.61
CA PRO A 95 -13.95 8.26 1.92
C PRO A 95 -13.60 8.16 0.43
N ARG A 96 -13.51 6.93 -0.09
CA ARG A 96 -13.07 6.69 -1.47
C ARG A 96 -13.94 7.38 -2.53
N MET A 97 -15.23 7.58 -2.27
CA MET A 97 -16.13 8.35 -3.16
C MET A 97 -15.68 9.80 -3.42
N LEU A 98 -14.82 10.36 -2.56
CA LEU A 98 -14.32 11.73 -2.66
C LEU A 98 -12.93 11.82 -3.31
N ILE A 99 -12.30 10.67 -3.60
CA ILE A 99 -10.97 10.61 -4.21
C ILE A 99 -11.16 10.54 -5.74
N PRO A 100 -10.56 11.46 -6.51
CA PRO A 100 -10.61 11.40 -7.98
C PRO A 100 -9.99 10.10 -8.49
N VAL A 101 -10.55 9.53 -9.56
CA VAL A 101 -10.09 8.27 -10.18
C VAL A 101 -8.62 8.35 -10.64
N ASP A 102 -8.13 9.56 -10.97
CA ASP A 102 -6.75 9.81 -11.41
C ASP A 102 -5.74 9.98 -10.26
N CYS A 103 -6.16 9.92 -9.00
CA CYS A 103 -5.30 10.14 -7.82
C CYS A 103 -4.88 8.84 -7.10
N SER A 104 -4.83 7.71 -7.82
CA SER A 104 -4.50 6.38 -7.28
C SER A 104 -3.04 6.20 -6.83
N SER A 105 -2.22 7.25 -6.76
CA SER A 105 -0.86 7.20 -6.21
C SER A 105 -0.87 7.63 -4.73
N PRO A 106 -0.43 6.78 -3.78
CA PRO A 106 -0.41 7.12 -2.34
C PRO A 106 0.58 8.24 -1.99
N ASP A 107 1.57 8.50 -2.85
CA ASP A 107 2.73 9.36 -2.54
C ASP A 107 2.56 10.85 -2.82
N LYS A 108 1.38 11.28 -3.27
CA LYS A 108 1.08 12.71 -3.31
C LYS A 108 0.46 13.09 -1.98
N GLU A 109 1.32 13.39 -1.01
CA GLU A 109 0.99 14.43 -0.05
C GLU A 109 0.35 15.58 -0.84
N LEU A 110 -0.90 15.90 -0.51
CA LEU A 110 -1.62 17.00 -1.10
C LEU A 110 -0.93 18.28 -0.66
N ASP A 111 0.13 18.66 -1.38
CA ASP A 111 0.66 20.00 -1.31
C ASP A 111 -0.50 20.97 -1.56
N PRO A 112 -0.66 22.03 -0.74
CA PRO A 112 -1.65 23.05 -0.99
C PRO A 112 -1.21 23.81 -2.25
N VAL A 113 -1.71 23.40 -3.41
CA VAL A 113 -1.34 24.03 -4.68
C VAL A 113 -1.86 25.46 -4.69
N SER A 114 -0.86 26.34 -4.76
CA SER A 114 -0.91 27.77 -5.04
C SER A 114 -1.95 28.14 -6.09
N GLU A 115 -2.70 29.21 -5.83
CA GLU A 115 -3.69 29.78 -6.74
C GLU A 115 -3.07 30.08 -8.12
N GLY A 116 -3.57 29.41 -9.16
CA GLY A 116 -3.32 29.82 -10.54
C GLY A 116 -3.25 28.69 -11.56
N SER A 117 -4.41 28.27 -12.07
CA SER A 117 -4.63 28.11 -13.53
C SER A 117 -6.04 27.58 -13.80
N ASP A 118 -6.71 28.27 -14.70
CA ASP A 118 -8.10 28.11 -15.07
C ASP A 118 -8.23 27.11 -16.24
N THR A 119 -8.76 25.91 -15.99
CA THR A 119 -9.38 25.05 -17.01
C THR A 119 -10.61 24.35 -16.42
N GLY A 120 -11.73 24.48 -17.12
CA GLY A 120 -13.09 24.46 -16.56
C GLY A 120 -13.80 23.12 -16.43
N ASP A 121 -13.13 22.00 -16.12
CA ASP A 121 -13.84 20.72 -15.87
C ASP A 121 -13.25 19.86 -14.73
N SER A 122 -12.19 20.32 -14.07
CA SER A 122 -11.54 19.63 -12.93
C SER A 122 -11.92 20.19 -11.56
N ARG A 123 -12.84 21.18 -11.49
CA ARG A 123 -13.12 21.93 -10.25
C ARG A 123 -14.00 21.20 -9.23
N MET A 124 -14.79 20.21 -9.65
CA MET A 124 -15.80 19.59 -8.76
C MET A 124 -15.24 18.66 -7.68
N PRO A 125 -14.27 17.76 -7.95
CA PRO A 125 -13.75 16.86 -6.92
C PRO A 125 -13.00 17.61 -5.80
N ASN A 126 -12.23 18.63 -6.18
CA ASN A 126 -11.47 19.45 -5.22
C ASN A 126 -12.37 20.27 -4.30
N ASP A 127 -13.53 20.74 -4.78
CA ASP A 127 -14.47 21.51 -3.95
C ASP A 127 -15.12 20.63 -2.88
N LEU A 128 -15.56 19.42 -3.24
CA LEU A 128 -16.21 18.49 -2.32
C LEU A 128 -15.26 17.93 -1.26
N LEU A 129 -14.01 17.62 -1.65
CA LEU A 129 -12.96 17.20 -0.73
C LEU A 129 -12.62 18.32 0.26
N SER A 130 -12.45 19.56 -0.24
CA SER A 130 -12.18 20.71 0.63
C SER A 130 -13.34 20.97 1.60
N TYR A 131 -14.58 20.79 1.14
CA TYR A 131 -15.77 20.90 1.96
C TYR A 131 -15.82 19.81 3.04
N TYR A 132 -15.50 18.57 2.69
CA TYR A 132 -15.40 17.46 3.63
C TYR A 132 -14.37 17.73 4.73
N HIS A 133 -13.19 18.23 4.37
CA HIS A 133 -12.17 18.60 5.36
C HIS A 133 -12.65 19.71 6.31
N LYS A 134 -13.26 20.78 5.77
CA LYS A 134 -13.83 21.89 6.56
C LYS A 134 -14.88 21.39 7.55
N ILE A 135 -15.82 20.57 7.10
CA ILE A 135 -16.90 20.03 7.94
C ILE A 135 -16.36 19.02 8.95
N SER A 136 -15.41 18.17 8.56
CA SER A 136 -14.78 17.20 9.47
C SER A 136 -14.05 17.92 10.61
N LYS A 137 -13.32 18.98 10.31
CA LYS A 137 -12.67 19.84 11.31
C LYS A 137 -13.68 20.50 12.24
N ALA A 138 -14.81 20.99 11.71
CA ALA A 138 -15.82 21.69 12.50
C ALA A 138 -16.70 20.76 13.36
N LYS A 139 -17.06 19.57 12.85
CA LYS A 139 -18.00 18.64 13.52
C LYS A 139 -17.32 17.55 14.33
N ASN A 140 -16.07 17.20 14.01
CA ASN A 140 -15.38 16.10 14.65
C ASN A 140 -13.87 16.39 14.76
N GLU A 141 -13.54 17.40 15.57
CA GLU A 141 -12.17 17.87 15.79
C GLU A 141 -11.24 16.74 16.29
N ILE A 142 -11.74 15.83 17.13
CA ILE A 142 -10.97 14.69 17.64
C ILE A 142 -10.58 13.75 16.49
N ARG A 143 -11.53 13.39 15.61
CA ARG A 143 -11.23 12.58 14.42
C ARG A 143 -10.28 13.32 13.49
N TRP A 144 -10.50 14.62 13.28
CA TRP A 144 -9.66 15.45 12.45
C TRP A 144 -8.21 15.44 12.94
N ALA A 145 -7.98 15.68 14.24
CA ALA A 145 -6.66 15.65 14.84
C ALA A 145 -6.02 14.26 14.70
N ALA A 146 -6.77 13.18 14.95
CA ALA A 146 -6.27 11.81 14.86
C ALA A 146 -5.87 11.38 13.44
N ILE A 147 -6.56 11.87 12.41
CA ILE A 147 -6.27 11.57 11.01
C ILE A 147 -5.11 12.43 10.48
N ASN A 148 -4.90 13.63 11.03
CA ASN A 148 -3.85 14.56 10.61
C ASN A 148 -2.64 14.55 11.57
N ILE A 149 -2.41 13.44 12.28
CA ILE A 149 -1.22 13.26 13.09
C ILE A 149 0.02 13.29 12.17
N CYS A 150 1.04 14.06 12.53
CA CYS A 150 2.34 14.01 11.86
C CYS A 150 2.86 12.57 11.86
N ASN A 151 3.43 12.10 10.76
CA ASN A 151 3.97 10.74 10.64
C ASN A 151 2.93 9.61 10.71
N ARG A 152 1.64 9.93 10.51
CA ARG A 152 0.56 8.92 10.50
C ARG A 152 0.87 7.74 9.58
N GLN A 153 1.46 7.96 8.41
CA GLN A 153 1.85 6.88 7.51
C GLN A 153 2.77 5.88 8.22
N PHE A 154 3.88 6.34 8.79
CA PHE A 154 4.84 5.47 9.51
C PHE A 154 4.23 4.75 10.72
N LEU A 155 3.21 5.34 11.37
CA LEU A 155 2.51 4.72 12.49
C LEU A 155 1.51 3.64 12.05
N THR A 156 0.87 3.83 10.89
CA THR A 156 -0.26 3.00 10.44
C THR A 156 0.16 1.92 9.46
N GLU A 157 1.18 2.19 8.65
CA GLU A 157 1.64 1.35 7.54
C GLU A 157 2.10 -0.05 7.97
N PRO A 158 2.91 -0.22 9.04
CA PRO A 158 3.22 -1.56 9.54
C PRO A 158 1.96 -2.35 9.93
N THR A 159 0.95 -1.65 10.47
CA THR A 159 -0.30 -2.28 10.91
C THR A 159 -1.20 -2.65 9.73
N SER A 160 -1.23 -1.85 8.67
CA SER A 160 -2.01 -2.16 7.45
C SER A 160 -1.37 -3.27 6.62
N LEU A 161 -0.04 -3.37 6.61
CA LEU A 161 0.68 -4.35 5.79
C LEU A 161 0.79 -5.72 6.45
N LEU A 162 0.69 -5.81 7.79
CA LEU A 162 0.95 -7.06 8.51
C LEU A 162 0.05 -8.23 8.07
N CYS A 163 -1.24 -7.97 7.79
CA CYS A 163 -2.22 -9.02 7.53
C CYS A 163 -2.10 -9.49 6.08
N GLY A 164 -1.76 -10.77 5.91
CA GLY A 164 -1.64 -11.38 4.59
C GLY A 164 -0.36 -11.01 3.84
N ALA A 165 0.64 -10.38 4.50
CA ALA A 165 1.95 -10.12 3.89
C ALA A 165 2.58 -11.41 3.36
N TRP A 166 2.48 -12.52 4.11
CA TRP A 166 2.94 -13.82 3.62
C TRP A 166 2.14 -14.30 2.41
N SER A 167 0.81 -14.31 2.51
CA SER A 167 -0.08 -14.86 1.46
C SER A 167 -0.01 -14.08 0.14
N ARG A 168 0.29 -12.78 0.18
CA ARG A 168 0.45 -11.92 -1.00
C ARG A 168 1.88 -11.90 -1.54
N ASN A 169 2.80 -12.64 -0.94
CA ASN A 169 4.25 -12.54 -1.21
C ASN A 169 4.77 -11.09 -1.09
N ASP A 170 4.22 -10.35 -0.11
CA ASP A 170 4.45 -8.92 0.13
C ASP A 170 5.18 -8.70 1.45
N MET A 171 6.13 -9.59 1.75
CA MET A 171 7.00 -9.43 2.91
C MET A 171 7.92 -8.22 2.78
N PHE A 172 8.26 -7.84 1.55
CA PHE A 172 9.09 -6.67 1.26
C PHE A 172 8.47 -5.42 1.86
N SER A 173 7.21 -5.10 1.54
CA SER A 173 6.55 -3.88 2.00
C SER A 173 6.42 -3.85 3.53
N PHE A 174 6.08 -4.99 4.14
CA PHE A 174 6.01 -5.08 5.60
C PHE A 174 7.38 -4.83 6.26
N ARG A 175 8.45 -5.45 5.74
CA ARG A 175 9.81 -5.23 6.23
C ARG A 175 10.26 -3.79 6.00
N HIS A 176 9.95 -3.22 4.83
CA HIS A 176 10.25 -1.83 4.49
C HIS A 176 9.63 -0.86 5.49
N ALA A 177 8.33 -1.02 5.79
CA ALA A 177 7.63 -0.21 6.78
C ALA A 177 8.25 -0.30 8.18
N LEU A 178 8.71 -1.49 8.60
CA LEU A 178 9.43 -1.65 9.86
C LEU A 178 10.79 -0.95 9.85
N ILE A 179 11.56 -1.09 8.77
CA ILE A 179 12.86 -0.40 8.62
C ILE A 179 12.66 1.12 8.66
N HIS A 180 11.65 1.64 7.96
CA HIS A 180 11.31 3.05 7.97
C HIS A 180 10.90 3.55 9.36
N ALA A 181 10.09 2.76 10.08
CA ALA A 181 9.70 3.08 11.45
C ALA A 181 10.92 3.12 12.41
N VAL A 182 11.87 2.19 12.25
CA VAL A 182 13.11 2.18 13.05
C VAL A 182 14.02 3.36 12.68
N ALA A 183 14.14 3.69 11.40
CA ALA A 183 14.96 4.81 10.95
C ALA A 183 14.46 6.16 11.46
N ARG A 184 13.14 6.33 11.60
CA ARG A 184 12.48 7.53 12.14
C ARG A 184 12.02 7.37 13.59
N TRP A 185 12.69 6.52 14.36
CA TRP A 185 12.28 6.20 15.73
C TRP A 185 12.17 7.44 16.63
N GLU A 186 13.07 8.42 16.46
CA GLU A 186 13.04 9.68 17.21
C GLU A 186 11.74 10.47 17.01
N GLU A 187 11.10 10.33 15.84
CA GLU A 187 9.83 11.00 15.54
C GLU A 187 8.61 10.24 16.09
N ILE A 188 8.72 8.92 16.22
CA ILE A 188 7.67 8.03 16.74
C ILE A 188 7.63 8.10 18.26
N ALA A 189 8.81 8.02 18.90
CA ALA A 189 8.92 7.98 20.34
C ALA A 189 10.03 8.92 20.86
N PRO A 190 9.81 10.26 20.81
CA PRO A 190 10.83 11.27 21.13
C PRO A 190 11.32 11.22 22.59
N SER A 191 10.51 10.66 23.48
CA SER A 191 10.73 10.60 24.93
C SER A 191 10.97 9.17 25.45
N ALA A 192 11.08 8.19 24.55
CA ALA A 192 11.21 6.78 24.92
C ALA A 192 12.64 6.25 24.82
N GLN A 193 12.81 5.05 25.37
CA GLN A 193 14.01 4.22 25.31
C GLN A 193 14.51 4.00 23.87
N PRO A 194 15.78 3.58 23.69
CA PRO A 194 16.29 3.18 22.38
C PRO A 194 15.35 2.18 21.71
N CYS A 195 15.28 2.23 20.37
CA CYS A 195 14.41 1.36 19.59
C CYS A 195 14.62 -0.11 20.01
N PRO A 196 13.55 -0.85 20.36
CA PRO A 196 13.68 -2.22 20.88
C PRO A 196 14.14 -3.21 19.81
N ILE A 197 14.04 -2.83 18.54
CA ILE A 197 14.44 -3.66 17.41
C ILE A 197 15.57 -2.99 16.63
N GLN A 198 16.44 -3.80 16.05
CA GLN A 198 17.52 -3.35 15.18
C GLN A 198 17.63 -4.28 13.99
N PHE A 199 17.96 -3.71 12.83
CA PHE A 199 18.32 -4.46 11.65
C PHE A 199 19.83 -4.46 11.50
N THR A 200 20.39 -5.62 11.17
CA THR A 200 21.82 -5.75 10.90
C THR A 200 22.17 -5.05 9.58
N LYS A 201 23.42 -4.64 9.42
CA LYS A 201 23.89 -4.04 8.16
C LYS A 201 23.65 -4.95 6.97
N HIS A 202 23.85 -6.26 7.15
CA HIS A 202 23.62 -7.24 6.10
C HIS A 202 22.14 -7.35 5.71
N GLU A 203 21.21 -7.33 6.68
CA GLU A 203 19.76 -7.29 6.39
C GLU A 203 19.37 -6.04 5.61
N LEU A 204 19.96 -4.89 5.94
CA LEU A 204 19.71 -3.62 5.24
C LEU A 204 20.29 -3.62 3.81
N GLU A 205 21.50 -4.15 3.62
CA GLU A 205 22.11 -4.30 2.30
C GLU A 205 21.26 -5.19 1.38
N LEU A 206 20.79 -6.34 1.89
CA LEU A 206 19.89 -7.22 1.14
C LEU A 206 18.55 -6.54 0.83
N HIS A 207 17.99 -5.79 1.78
CA HIS A 207 16.75 -5.06 1.56
C HIS A 207 16.90 -3.97 0.50
N ASN A 208 18.01 -3.23 0.51
CA ASN A 208 18.29 -2.18 -0.47
C ASN A 208 18.48 -2.77 -1.88
N ALA A 209 19.17 -3.90 -2.02
CA ALA A 209 19.27 -4.58 -3.30
C ALA A 209 17.89 -5.03 -3.84
N GLU A 210 17.01 -5.51 -2.96
CA GLU A 210 15.64 -5.85 -3.32
C GLU A 210 14.83 -4.60 -3.71
N MET A 211 15.03 -3.48 -3.01
CA MET A 211 14.39 -2.20 -3.28
C MET A 211 14.75 -1.64 -4.65
N GLU A 212 16.05 -1.65 -5.02
CA GLU A 212 16.51 -1.21 -6.34
C GLU A 212 15.81 -1.96 -7.48
N LEU A 213 15.57 -3.27 -7.30
CA LEU A 213 14.85 -4.09 -8.27
C LEU A 213 13.36 -3.73 -8.34
N VAL A 214 12.71 -3.52 -7.19
CA VAL A 214 11.29 -3.16 -7.11
C VAL A 214 11.05 -1.77 -7.71
N GLU A 215 11.91 -0.79 -7.38
CA GLU A 215 11.84 0.56 -7.92
C GLU A 215 12.11 0.58 -9.42
N GLY A 216 13.17 -0.09 -9.89
CA GLY A 216 13.48 -0.17 -11.31
C GLY A 216 12.36 -0.82 -12.13
N LEU A 217 11.73 -1.88 -11.61
CA LEU A 217 10.55 -2.47 -12.24
C LEU A 217 9.35 -1.50 -12.19
N GLY A 218 9.12 -0.85 -11.04
CA GLY A 218 8.06 0.11 -10.84
C GLY A 218 8.11 1.28 -11.83
N GLU A 219 9.31 1.84 -12.08
CA GLU A 219 9.52 2.90 -13.07
C GLU A 219 9.09 2.47 -14.47
N VAL A 220 9.47 1.26 -14.89
CA VAL A 220 9.08 0.71 -16.20
C VAL A 220 7.56 0.56 -16.30
N LEU A 221 6.92 0.04 -15.24
CA LEU A 221 5.47 -0.13 -15.21
C LEU A 221 4.71 1.21 -15.20
N HIS A 222 5.22 2.21 -14.48
CA HIS A 222 4.68 3.55 -14.49
C HIS A 222 4.82 4.24 -15.85
N GLN A 223 5.93 4.03 -16.55
CA GLN A 223 6.08 4.52 -17.93
C GLN A 223 5.02 3.89 -18.86
N LEU A 224 4.79 2.58 -18.77
CA LEU A 224 3.74 1.91 -19.56
C LEU A 224 2.34 2.46 -19.27
N GLN A 225 2.07 2.80 -18.01
CA GLN A 225 0.80 3.41 -17.63
C GLN A 225 0.69 4.85 -18.17
N ASN A 226 1.74 5.67 -18.01
CA ASN A 226 1.75 7.06 -18.45
C ASN A 226 1.60 7.18 -19.97
N ASP A 227 2.15 6.22 -20.71
CA ASP A 227 2.01 6.14 -22.17
C ASP A 227 0.67 5.53 -22.61
N ASN A 228 -0.23 5.22 -21.66
CA ASN A 228 -1.52 4.56 -21.88
C ASN A 228 -1.42 3.24 -22.65
N LEU A 229 -0.29 2.53 -22.52
CA LEU A 229 -0.04 1.26 -23.21
C LEU A 229 -0.61 0.09 -22.42
N ILE A 230 -0.23 -0.03 -21.14
CA ILE A 230 -0.65 -1.10 -20.25
C ILE A 230 -0.92 -0.49 -18.86
N PRO A 231 -2.15 -0.57 -18.33
CA PRO A 231 -2.43 -0.16 -16.95
C PRO A 231 -1.66 -1.02 -15.95
N LEU A 232 -1.29 -0.47 -14.78
CA LEU A 232 -0.56 -1.20 -13.73
C LEU A 232 -1.21 -2.54 -13.32
N GLY A 233 -2.53 -2.62 -13.38
CA GLY A 233 -3.28 -3.84 -13.06
C GLY A 233 -3.30 -4.89 -14.18
N GLY A 234 -2.69 -4.63 -15.34
CA GLY A 234 -2.64 -5.53 -16.50
C GLY A 234 -3.99 -5.78 -17.19
N MET A 235 -5.10 -5.27 -16.66
CA MET A 235 -6.43 -5.47 -17.21
C MET A 235 -6.67 -4.55 -18.40
N VAL A 236 -6.95 -5.17 -19.55
CA VAL A 236 -7.24 -4.48 -20.81
C VAL A 236 -8.54 -4.98 -21.41
N LEU A 237 -9.20 -4.12 -22.19
CA LEU A 237 -10.35 -4.53 -22.99
C LEU A 237 -9.97 -5.61 -23.99
N ARG A 238 -10.89 -6.54 -24.27
CA ARG A 238 -10.65 -7.68 -25.14
C ARG A 238 -10.12 -7.28 -26.52
N GLU A 239 -10.63 -6.17 -27.06
CA GLU A 239 -10.25 -5.65 -28.37
C GLU A 239 -8.79 -5.14 -28.41
N LYS A 240 -8.25 -4.76 -27.25
CA LYS A 240 -6.87 -4.26 -27.11
C LYS A 240 -5.90 -5.32 -26.59
N TYR A 241 -6.38 -6.53 -26.27
CA TYR A 241 -5.57 -7.58 -25.67
C TYR A 241 -4.37 -7.97 -26.55
N GLU A 242 -4.60 -8.17 -27.85
CA GLU A 242 -3.53 -8.57 -28.79
C GLU A 242 -2.44 -7.50 -28.88
N GLN A 243 -2.83 -6.22 -28.93
CA GLN A 243 -1.91 -5.10 -28.93
C GLN A 243 -1.12 -5.01 -27.61
N ALA A 244 -1.81 -5.09 -26.47
CA ALA A 244 -1.18 -5.05 -25.15
C ALA A 244 -0.22 -6.22 -24.94
N SER A 245 -0.58 -7.42 -25.42
CA SER A 245 0.29 -8.61 -25.36
C SER A 245 1.56 -8.44 -26.19
N GLN A 246 1.46 -7.84 -27.39
CA GLN A 246 2.65 -7.53 -28.20
C GLN A 246 3.56 -6.51 -27.52
N ILE A 247 3.00 -5.43 -26.97
CA ILE A 247 3.76 -4.42 -26.22
C ILE A 247 4.43 -5.05 -25.01
N ASN A 248 3.68 -5.84 -24.24
CA ASN A 248 4.17 -6.56 -23.06
C ASN A 248 5.39 -7.41 -23.38
N ASN A 249 5.31 -8.23 -24.45
CA ASN A 249 6.43 -9.07 -24.87
C ASN A 249 7.65 -8.25 -25.32
N GLY A 250 7.43 -7.13 -26.00
CA GLY A 250 8.50 -6.21 -26.40
C GLY A 250 9.21 -5.58 -25.21
N VAL A 251 8.44 -5.05 -24.25
CA VAL A 251 8.97 -4.37 -23.07
C VAL A 251 9.63 -5.37 -22.13
N LYS A 252 9.03 -6.55 -21.92
CA LYS A 252 9.66 -7.65 -21.18
C LYS A 252 11.02 -8.00 -21.75
N LYS A 253 11.13 -8.10 -23.08
CA LYS A 253 12.40 -8.39 -23.75
C LYS A 253 13.42 -7.28 -23.51
N MET A 254 13.04 -6.02 -23.70
CA MET A 254 13.91 -4.88 -23.41
C MET A 254 14.37 -4.88 -21.95
N PHE A 255 13.46 -5.14 -21.01
CA PHE A 255 13.76 -5.24 -19.59
C PHE A 255 14.77 -6.34 -19.29
N VAL A 256 14.57 -7.55 -19.82
CA VAL A 256 15.53 -8.66 -19.67
C VAL A 256 16.86 -8.35 -20.35
N ASP A 257 16.87 -7.67 -21.51
CA ASP A 257 18.08 -7.30 -22.23
C ASP A 257 18.90 -6.22 -21.51
N MET A 258 18.32 -5.48 -20.55
CA MET A 258 19.07 -4.56 -19.67
C MET A 258 19.94 -5.28 -18.64
N ALA A 259 19.77 -6.59 -18.42
CA ALA A 259 20.58 -7.36 -17.49
C ALA A 259 22.03 -7.54 -18.01
N GLU A 260 23.00 -7.29 -17.14
CA GLU A 260 24.43 -7.41 -17.47
C GLU A 260 24.93 -8.86 -17.43
N SER A 261 24.23 -9.75 -16.72
CA SER A 261 24.62 -11.14 -16.51
C SER A 261 23.48 -12.13 -16.81
N GLU A 262 23.83 -13.38 -17.13
CA GLU A 262 22.84 -14.43 -17.38
C GLU A 262 21.97 -14.75 -16.15
N SER A 263 22.54 -14.66 -14.94
CA SER A 263 21.77 -14.78 -13.69
C SER A 263 20.74 -13.66 -13.53
N GLN A 264 21.10 -12.41 -13.87
CA GLN A 264 20.16 -11.28 -13.86
C GLN A 264 19.09 -11.39 -14.96
N LYS A 265 19.40 -11.96 -16.13
CA LYS A 265 18.37 -12.22 -17.15
C LYS A 265 17.29 -13.17 -16.66
N VAL A 266 17.70 -14.25 -15.97
CA VAL A 266 16.76 -15.19 -15.35
C VAL A 266 15.93 -14.50 -14.27
N LEU A 267 16.56 -13.65 -13.46
CA LEU A 267 15.89 -12.83 -12.44
C LEU A 267 14.82 -11.92 -13.05
N TYR A 268 15.21 -11.09 -14.03
CA TYR A 268 14.35 -10.11 -14.69
C TYR A 268 13.18 -10.79 -15.40
N SER A 269 13.44 -11.95 -16.00
CA SER A 269 12.39 -12.77 -16.61
C SER A 269 11.40 -13.30 -15.59
N ARG A 270 11.79 -13.61 -14.34
CA ARG A 270 10.87 -14.10 -13.30
C ARG A 270 10.09 -13.00 -12.58
N ILE A 271 10.67 -11.82 -12.37
CA ILE A 271 10.01 -10.72 -11.66
C ILE A 271 8.98 -9.97 -12.50
N TRP A 272 8.97 -10.16 -13.83
CA TRP A 272 8.03 -9.48 -14.71
C TRP A 272 6.57 -9.83 -14.33
N PRO A 273 5.66 -8.84 -14.15
CA PRO A 273 4.34 -9.10 -13.57
C PRO A 273 3.32 -9.65 -14.58
N TYR A 274 3.42 -9.26 -15.85
CA TYR A 274 2.45 -9.64 -16.88
C TYR A 274 2.87 -10.93 -17.59
N GLN A 275 2.95 -12.00 -16.81
CA GLN A 275 3.26 -13.34 -17.31
C GLN A 275 2.08 -14.25 -17.06
N ASP A 276 1.84 -15.18 -17.98
CA ASP A 276 0.99 -16.31 -17.69
C ASP A 276 1.71 -17.13 -16.61
N GLN A 277 1.23 -17.02 -15.36
CA GLN A 277 1.61 -17.98 -14.34
C GLN A 277 0.93 -19.29 -14.72
N ASP A 278 1.73 -20.26 -15.15
CA ASP A 278 1.24 -21.59 -15.50
C ASP A 278 0.31 -22.12 -14.40
N LEU A 279 -0.87 -22.57 -14.84
CA LEU A 279 -1.86 -23.35 -14.09
C LEU A 279 -1.25 -24.56 -13.37
#